data_AF-A0A5K1DPB7-F1
#
_entry.id   AF-A0A5K1DPB7-F1
#
_cell.length_a   1.000
_cell.length_b   1.000
_cell.length_c   1.000
_cell.angle_alpha   90.00
_cell.angle_beta   90.00
_cell.angle_gamma   90.00
#
_symmetry.space_group_name_H-M   'P 1'
#
loop_
_entity.id
_entity.type
_entity.pdbx_description
1 polymer ?
#
loop_
_entity_poly.entity_id
_entity_poly.type
_entity_poly.pdbx_seq_one_letter_code
_entity_poly.pdbx_strand_id
1 'polypeptide(L)' 'LKKLHEKCPQEMDAYASCMYYHTNEFEFCRKEQQKFESACPLSE' A
#
# COMPACT_ATOMS: atom_id res chain seq x y z
N LEU A 1 1.12 1.85 11.62
CA LEU A 1 1.14 0.66 10.74
C LEU A 1 0.11 -0.39 11.14
N LYS A 2 0.13 -0.95 12.37
CA LYS A 2 -0.85 -1.99 12.78
C LYS A 2 -2.33 -1.63 12.55
N LYS A 3 -2.78 -0.45 13.02
CA LYS A 3 -4.16 0.05 12.79
C LYS A 3 -4.52 0.24 11.30
N LEU A 4 -3.53 0.48 10.47
CA LEU A 4 -3.72 0.70 9.02
C LEU A 4 -3.88 -0.66 8.34
N HIS A 5 -2.99 -1.61 8.66
CA HIS A 5 -3.10 -2.99 8.22
C HIS A 5 -4.41 -3.66 8.69
N GLU A 6 -4.90 -3.35 9.89
CA GLU A 6 -6.20 -3.84 10.36
C GLU A 6 -7.39 -3.30 9.54
N LYS A 7 -7.29 -2.08 8.98
CA LYS A 7 -8.35 -1.46 8.17
C LYS A 7 -8.33 -1.93 6.72
N CYS A 8 -7.14 -2.08 6.15
CA CYS A 8 -6.92 -2.33 4.73
C CYS A 8 -5.74 -3.31 4.53
N PRO A 9 -5.87 -4.56 5.01
CA PRO A 9 -4.78 -5.53 4.99
C PRO A 9 -4.38 -5.89 3.56
N GLN A 10 -5.35 -6.10 2.67
CA GLN A 10 -5.11 -6.59 1.32
C GLN A 10 -4.33 -5.58 0.47
N GLU A 11 -4.78 -4.33 0.47
CA GLU A 11 -4.16 -3.28 -0.34
C GLU A 11 -2.81 -2.85 0.24
N MET A 12 -2.69 -2.83 1.57
CA MET A 12 -1.41 -2.55 2.24
C MET A 12 -0.38 -3.65 1.94
N ASP A 13 -0.78 -4.92 2.00
CA ASP A 13 0.12 -6.04 1.73
C ASP A 13 0.51 -6.11 0.26
N ALA A 14 -0.42 -5.81 -0.67
CA ALA A 14 -0.11 -5.72 -2.09
C ALA A 14 0.91 -4.61 -2.38
N TYR A 15 0.73 -3.44 -1.79
CA TYR A 15 1.67 -2.32 -1.94
C TYR A 15 3.03 -2.64 -1.30
N ALA A 16 3.05 -3.19 -0.08
CA ALA A 16 4.29 -3.60 0.59
C ALA A 16 5.03 -4.70 -0.17
N SER A 17 4.31 -5.67 -0.74
CA SER A 17 4.89 -6.75 -1.54
C SER A 17 5.52 -6.23 -2.83
N CYS A 18 4.86 -5.27 -3.50
CA CYS A 18 5.41 -4.60 -4.67
C CYS A 18 6.71 -3.86 -4.32
N MET A 19 6.70 -3.10 -3.23
CA MET A 19 7.88 -2.38 -2.74
C MET A 19 9.03 -3.33 -2.40
N TYR A 20 8.74 -4.46 -1.76
CA TYR A 20 9.75 -5.48 -1.48
C TYR A 20 10.36 -6.07 -2.76
N TYR A 21 9.53 -6.40 -3.76
CA TYR A 21 9.97 -6.97 -5.03
C TYR A 21 10.82 -5.99 -5.85
N HIS A 22 10.44 -4.71 -5.86
CA HIS A 22 11.13 -3.65 -6.60
C HIS A 22 12.16 -2.88 -5.76
N THR A 23 12.66 -3.46 -4.65
CA THR A 23 13.71 -2.85 -3.81
C THR A 23 13.38 -1.40 -3.37
N ASN A 24 12.11 -1.13 -3.11
CA ASN A 24 11.52 0.16 -2.75
C ASN A 24 11.47 1.22 -3.87
N GLU A 25 11.49 0.79 -5.14
CA GLU A 25 11.27 1.70 -6.27
C GLU A 25 9.78 2.04 -6.42
N PHE A 26 9.42 3.25 -6.00
CA PHE A 26 8.03 3.73 -5.95
C PHE A 26 7.36 3.82 -7.31
N GLU A 27 8.11 4.10 -8.38
CA GLU A 27 7.53 4.25 -9.73
C GLU A 27 6.84 2.98 -10.22
N PHE A 28 7.40 1.82 -9.90
CA PHE A 28 6.82 0.53 -10.30
C PHE A 28 5.56 0.15 -9.50
N CYS A 29 5.36 0.77 -8.33
CA CYS A 29 4.28 0.41 -7.39
C CYS A 29 3.17 1.47 -7.29
N ARG A 30 3.13 2.46 -8.19
CA ARG A 30 2.12 3.55 -8.15
C ARG A 30 0.68 3.05 -8.28
N LYS A 31 0.47 1.94 -8.98
CA LYS A 31 -0.86 1.34 -9.14
C LYS A 31 -1.38 0.77 -7.82
N GLU A 32 -0.52 0.04 -7.11
CA GLU A 32 -0.78 -0.55 -5.80
C GLU A 32 -0.93 0.55 -4.75
N GLN A 33 -0.12 1.60 -4.82
CA GLN A 33 -0.25 2.79 -3.99
C GLN A 33 -1.63 3.45 -4.15
N GLN A 34 -2.07 3.72 -5.38
CA GLN A 34 -3.38 4.33 -5.63
C GLN A 34 -4.54 3.48 -5.11
N LYS A 35 -4.45 2.15 -5.26
CA LYS A 35 -5.45 1.23 -4.68
C LYS A 35 -5.46 1.30 -3.16
N PHE A 36 -4.27 1.28 -2.55
CA PHE A 36 -4.12 1.41 -1.11
C PHE A 36 -4.68 2.74 -0.58
N GLU A 37 -4.34 3.86 -1.20
CA GLU A 37 -4.82 5.19 -0.82
C GLU A 37 -6.34 5.35 -1.04
N SER A 38 -6.89 4.71 -2.08
CA SER A 38 -8.34 4.73 -2.36
C SER A 38 -9.13 3.87 -1.38
N ALA A 39 -8.60 2.69 -1.02
CA ALA A 39 -9.24 1.79 -0.06
C ALA A 39 -9.08 2.29 1.39
N CYS A 40 -8.00 3.01 1.67
CA CYS A 40 -7.59 3.41 2.99
C CYS A 40 -7.10 4.88 2.99
N PRO A 41 -8.02 5.85 2.89
CA PRO A 41 -7.66 7.25 2.94
C PRO A 41 -6.94 7.54 4.27
N LEU A 42 -5.72 8.08 4.15
CA LEU A 42 -4.86 8.45 5.28
C LEU A 42 -5.30 9.77 5.96
N SER A 43 -6.32 10.45 5.42
CA SER A 43 -6.90 11.65 6.02
C SER A 43 -7.75 11.28 7.23
N GLU A 44 -7.44 11.91 8.36
CA GLU A 44 -8.40 12.15 9.45
C GLU A 44 -9.60 12.96 8.94
#